data_AF-L7U3Y2-F1
#
_entry.id   AF-L7U3Y2-F1
#
_cell.length_a   1.000
_cell.length_b   1.000
_cell.length_c   1.000
_cell.angle_alpha   90.00
_cell.angle_beta   90.00
_cell.angle_gamma   90.00
#
_symmetry.space_group_name_H-M   'P 1'
#
loop_
_entity.id
_entity.type
_entity.pdbx_description
1 polymer ?
#
loop_
_entity_poly.entity_id
_entity_poly.type
_entity_poly.pdbx_seq_one_letter_code
_entity_poly.pdbx_strand_id
1 'polypeptide(L)'
;MRRLGFPYVIPYSEGEHVVSFGATRAVLEPLGQPAYVEDDSSRTVGGREVFWAFEREDGLRFEVVWKEPSEVAAVHADPPDAEQVITALRSLGLEGPFEKHQLPEGRSLQRGHARWAVWLFTGQNAAMATAVFSRKQLADAWLAKTRYSGTLAAYPLDRPLYDAERSFGVQHLPAEGSSEAQQYVGSMVERYVYVAGMQVSKSDDEHR
;
A
#
# COMPACT_ATOMS: atom_id res chain seq x y z
N MET A 1 -19.37 2.23 -5.26
CA MET A 1 -18.37 1.75 -4.29
C MET A 1 -18.22 0.25 -4.46
N ARG A 2 -17.01 -0.23 -4.75
CA ARG A 2 -16.69 -1.67 -4.86
C ARG A 2 -16.13 -2.17 -3.53
N ARG A 3 -16.57 -3.34 -3.06
CA ARG A 3 -15.95 -4.02 -1.91
C ARG A 3 -14.70 -4.75 -2.36
N LEU A 4 -13.66 -4.73 -1.55
CA LEU A 4 -12.42 -5.46 -1.76
C LEU A 4 -12.35 -6.66 -0.81
N GLY A 5 -11.78 -7.77 -1.29
CA GLY A 5 -11.45 -8.93 -0.47
C GLY A 5 -10.03 -8.84 0.10
N PHE A 6 -9.77 -9.55 1.20
CA PHE A 6 -8.41 -9.65 1.75
C PHE A 6 -7.56 -10.71 1.01
N PRO A 7 -6.23 -10.52 0.90
CA PRO A 7 -5.43 -9.48 1.57
C PRO A 7 -5.39 -8.15 0.79
N TYR A 8 -6.08 -7.14 1.33
CA TYR A 8 -5.99 -5.75 0.90
C TYR A 8 -5.20 -5.01 1.98
N VAL A 9 -4.16 -4.25 1.62
CA VAL A 9 -3.26 -3.63 2.61
C VAL A 9 -3.02 -2.18 2.21
N ILE A 10 -3.36 -1.26 3.12
CA ILE A 10 -2.94 0.14 3.04
C ILE A 10 -1.73 0.31 3.96
N PRO A 11 -0.57 0.76 3.44
CA PRO A 11 0.68 0.73 4.19
C PRO A 11 0.74 1.86 5.22
N TYR A 12 0.19 1.61 6.41
CA TYR A 12 0.35 2.47 7.59
C TYR A 12 0.91 1.69 8.78
N SER A 13 1.68 2.38 9.63
CA SER A 13 2.16 1.85 10.90
C SER A 13 1.03 1.80 11.92
N GLU A 14 1.24 1.06 13.01
CA GLU A 14 0.29 1.05 14.12
C GLU A 14 0.02 2.49 14.63
N GLY A 15 -1.25 2.91 14.57
CA GLY A 15 -1.69 4.25 14.98
C GLY A 15 -1.63 5.33 13.88
N GLU A 16 -1.17 5.00 12.67
CA GLU A 16 -1.23 5.90 11.51
C GLU A 16 -2.54 5.65 10.75
N HIS A 17 -3.54 6.50 10.93
CA HIS A 17 -4.78 6.47 10.13
C HIS A 17 -5.10 7.88 9.67
N VAL A 18 -5.98 8.04 8.68
CA VAL A 18 -6.37 9.37 8.19
C VAL A 18 -7.67 9.86 8.81
N VAL A 19 -8.50 8.92 9.25
CA VAL A 19 -9.77 9.21 9.94
C VAL A 19 -9.94 8.22 11.09
N SER A 20 -10.44 8.69 12.24
CA SER A 20 -10.95 7.83 13.31
C SER A 20 -12.32 8.30 13.80
N PHE A 21 -13.08 7.38 14.37
CA PHE A 21 -14.36 7.69 15.00
C PHE A 21 -14.74 6.60 16.01
N GLY A 22 -15.54 6.97 17.01
CA GLY A 22 -16.17 6.00 17.91
C GLY A 22 -17.22 5.20 17.16
N ALA A 23 -17.20 3.88 17.30
CA ALA A 23 -18.10 2.99 16.57
C ALA A 23 -18.50 1.80 17.44
N THR A 24 -19.78 1.44 17.37
CA THR A 24 -20.30 0.16 17.84
C THR A 24 -20.60 -0.74 16.65
N ARG A 25 -20.86 -2.02 16.90
CA ARG A 25 -21.28 -2.95 15.85
C ARG A 25 -22.53 -2.49 15.10
N ALA A 26 -23.46 -1.81 15.78
CA ALA A 26 -24.67 -1.27 15.15
C ALA A 26 -24.35 -0.12 14.19
N VAL A 27 -23.41 0.77 14.56
CA VAL A 27 -22.94 1.86 13.68
C VAL A 27 -22.32 1.32 12.40
N LEU A 28 -21.64 0.17 12.47
CA LEU A 28 -20.95 -0.44 11.34
C LEU A 28 -21.82 -1.39 10.50
N GLU A 29 -23.08 -1.64 10.89
CA GLU A 29 -24.02 -2.49 10.13
C GLU A 29 -24.14 -2.11 8.65
N PRO A 30 -24.18 -0.82 8.26
CA PRO A 30 -24.25 -0.41 6.85
C PRO A 30 -23.07 -0.91 5.99
N LEU A 31 -21.92 -1.19 6.61
CA LEU A 31 -20.76 -1.78 5.93
C LEU A 31 -20.98 -3.25 5.56
N GLY A 32 -22.05 -3.88 6.04
CA GLY A 32 -22.39 -5.28 5.81
C GLY A 32 -21.32 -6.26 6.32
N GLN A 33 -21.20 -7.41 5.66
CA GLN A 33 -20.24 -8.44 6.09
C GLN A 33 -18.79 -7.93 6.01
N PRO A 34 -17.96 -8.21 7.04
CA PRO A 34 -16.55 -7.86 7.02
C PRO A 34 -15.78 -8.72 6.02
N ALA A 35 -14.70 -8.15 5.50
CA ALA A 35 -13.80 -8.84 4.59
C ALA A 35 -12.77 -9.71 5.34
N TYR A 36 -12.44 -9.35 6.58
CA TYR A 36 -11.56 -10.11 7.47
C TYR A 36 -11.89 -9.84 8.94
N VAL A 37 -11.60 -10.80 9.80
CA VAL A 37 -11.71 -10.71 11.27
C VAL A 37 -10.44 -11.30 11.85
N GLU A 38 -9.76 -10.55 12.71
CA GLU A 38 -8.64 -11.03 13.52
C GLU A 38 -9.11 -11.23 14.97
N ASP A 39 -9.09 -12.47 15.42
CA ASP A 39 -9.49 -12.86 16.77
C ASP A 39 -8.26 -13.26 17.64
N ASP A 40 -7.05 -13.33 17.06
CA ASP A 40 -5.83 -13.63 17.79
C ASP A 40 -5.35 -12.40 18.60
N SER A 41 -5.49 -12.48 19.93
CA SER A 41 -5.10 -11.42 20.85
C SER A 41 -3.59 -11.16 20.89
N SER A 42 -2.76 -12.04 20.32
CA SER A 42 -1.32 -11.81 20.16
C SER A 42 -0.98 -10.93 18.95
N ARG A 43 -1.96 -10.68 18.07
CA ARG A 43 -1.80 -9.90 16.82
C ARG A 43 -2.58 -8.59 16.82
N THR A 44 -3.35 -8.35 17.86
CA THR A 44 -4.24 -7.19 18.03
C THR A 44 -3.90 -6.47 19.32
N VAL A 45 -4.53 -5.32 19.57
CA VAL A 45 -4.43 -4.59 20.83
C VAL A 45 -5.26 -5.27 21.94
N GLY A 46 -5.07 -6.58 22.14
CA GLY A 46 -5.69 -7.35 23.20
C GLY A 46 -7.13 -7.83 22.95
N GLY A 47 -7.61 -7.80 21.70
CA GLY A 47 -8.93 -8.33 21.37
C GLY A 47 -9.33 -8.20 19.90
N ARG A 48 -10.59 -8.49 19.61
CA ARG A 48 -11.06 -8.67 18.23
C ARG A 48 -10.96 -7.40 17.37
N GLU A 49 -10.42 -7.55 16.17
CA GLU A 49 -10.40 -6.50 15.15
C GLU A 49 -11.16 -6.95 13.90
N VAL A 50 -12.00 -6.07 13.36
CA VAL A 50 -12.89 -6.37 12.23
C VAL A 50 -12.60 -5.41 11.07
N PHE A 51 -12.45 -5.97 9.87
CA PHE A 51 -11.91 -5.25 8.73
C PHE A 51 -12.91 -5.21 7.57
N TRP A 52 -13.07 -4.04 6.97
CA TRP A 52 -13.75 -3.82 5.70
C TRP A 52 -12.83 -3.06 4.75
N ALA A 53 -12.93 -3.30 3.46
CA ALA A 53 -12.13 -2.61 2.45
C ALA A 53 -12.97 -2.23 1.23
N PHE A 54 -12.71 -1.03 0.70
CA PHE A 54 -13.52 -0.43 -0.36
C PHE A 54 -12.66 0.31 -1.38
N GLU A 55 -13.21 0.44 -2.58
CA GLU A 55 -12.69 1.25 -3.66
C GLU A 55 -13.80 2.06 -4.34
N ARG A 56 -13.48 3.31 -4.68
CA ARG A 56 -14.32 4.21 -5.47
C ARG A 56 -13.77 4.33 -6.89
N GLU A 57 -14.65 4.72 -7.82
CA GLU A 57 -14.31 4.87 -9.25
C GLU A 57 -13.25 5.95 -9.50
N ASP A 58 -13.15 6.94 -8.61
CA ASP A 58 -12.11 7.98 -8.63
C ASP A 58 -10.74 7.47 -8.11
N GLY A 59 -10.65 6.19 -7.78
CA GLY A 59 -9.43 5.52 -7.32
C GLY A 59 -9.19 5.66 -5.82
N LEU A 60 -10.04 6.33 -5.04
CA LEU A 60 -9.94 6.31 -3.58
C LEU A 60 -10.17 4.87 -3.08
N ARG A 61 -9.20 4.37 -2.32
CA ARG A 61 -9.33 3.09 -1.63
C ARG A 61 -9.16 3.31 -0.14
N PHE A 62 -9.93 2.62 0.67
CA PHE A 62 -9.82 2.74 2.12
C PHE A 62 -10.24 1.45 2.81
N GLU A 63 -9.67 1.21 3.97
CA GLU A 63 -10.06 0.15 4.87
C GLU A 63 -10.55 0.73 6.18
N VAL A 64 -11.62 0.16 6.72
CA VAL A 64 -12.13 0.45 8.05
C VAL A 64 -11.73 -0.69 8.95
N VAL A 65 -10.97 -0.39 10.00
CA VAL A 65 -10.57 -1.34 11.03
C VAL A 65 -11.27 -0.95 12.31
N TRP A 66 -12.17 -1.80 12.79
CA TRP A 66 -12.84 -1.61 14.07
C TRP A 66 -12.18 -2.45 15.14
N LYS A 67 -11.70 -1.79 16.18
CA LYS A 67 -11.13 -2.40 17.38
C LYS A 67 -12.25 -2.58 18.38
N GLU A 68 -12.82 -3.79 18.43
CA GLU A 68 -13.98 -4.10 19.29
C GLU A 68 -13.73 -3.76 20.78
N PRO A 69 -12.54 -4.01 21.37
CA PRO A 69 -12.31 -3.69 22.79
C PRO A 69 -12.33 -2.20 23.14
N SER A 70 -11.93 -1.33 22.21
CA SER A 70 -11.86 0.12 22.45
C SER A 70 -13.04 0.87 21.82
N GLU A 71 -13.90 0.20 21.09
CA GLU A 71 -15.02 0.79 20.32
C GLU A 71 -14.56 1.93 19.38
N VAL A 72 -13.34 1.82 18.85
CA VAL A 72 -12.78 2.81 17.91
C VAL A 72 -12.61 2.18 16.53
N ALA A 73 -13.13 2.87 15.52
CA ALA A 73 -12.81 2.60 14.12
C ALA A 73 -11.69 3.53 13.65
N ALA A 74 -10.66 2.94 13.04
CA ALA A 74 -9.59 3.63 12.36
C ALA A 74 -9.70 3.38 10.85
N VAL A 75 -9.47 4.41 10.05
CA VAL A 75 -9.58 4.33 8.59
C VAL A 75 -8.25 4.67 7.96
N HIS A 76 -7.69 3.67 7.30
CA HIS A 76 -6.52 3.82 6.45
C HIS A 76 -7.04 4.06 5.04
N ALA A 77 -6.45 5.01 4.31
CA ALA A 77 -6.90 5.34 2.98
C ALA A 77 -5.73 5.70 2.09
N ASP A 78 -5.96 5.52 0.81
CA ASP A 78 -5.02 5.83 -0.22
C ASP A 78 -5.82 6.51 -1.35
N PRO A 79 -5.49 7.76 -1.77
CA PRO A 79 -4.45 8.58 -1.15
C PRO A 79 -4.84 8.94 0.29
N PRO A 80 -3.92 9.44 1.13
CA PRO A 80 -4.20 9.88 2.49
C PRO A 80 -5.08 11.14 2.54
N ASP A 81 -6.30 11.07 2.02
CA ASP A 81 -7.22 12.18 1.87
C ASP A 81 -8.42 11.99 2.79
N ALA A 82 -8.31 12.57 3.99
CA ALA A 82 -9.33 12.43 5.03
C ALA A 82 -10.71 12.97 4.59
N GLU A 83 -10.78 14.01 3.76
CA GLU A 83 -12.05 14.58 3.30
C GLU A 83 -12.77 13.63 2.34
N GLN A 84 -12.02 13.06 1.40
CA GLN A 84 -12.55 12.08 0.45
C GLN A 84 -12.98 10.80 1.16
N VAL A 85 -12.26 10.39 2.20
CA VAL A 85 -12.63 9.26 3.07
C VAL A 85 -13.93 9.54 3.81
N ILE A 86 -14.05 10.68 4.47
CA ILE A 86 -15.29 11.05 5.19
C ILE A 86 -16.48 11.05 4.24
N THR A 87 -16.30 11.60 3.05
CA THR A 87 -17.34 11.58 2.00
C THR A 87 -17.72 10.14 1.62
N ALA A 88 -16.74 9.25 1.49
CA ALA A 88 -16.98 7.84 1.20
C ALA A 88 -17.71 7.12 2.35
N LEU A 89 -17.29 7.32 3.60
CA LEU A 89 -17.92 6.72 4.78
C LEU A 89 -19.40 7.14 4.88
N ARG A 90 -19.71 8.42 4.65
CA ARG A 90 -21.10 8.91 4.61
C ARG A 90 -21.92 8.27 3.50
N SER A 91 -21.33 8.07 2.32
CA SER A 91 -22.02 7.38 1.21
C SER A 91 -22.29 5.89 1.50
N LEU A 92 -21.56 5.30 2.45
CA LEU A 92 -21.81 3.95 2.96
C LEU A 92 -22.85 3.92 4.09
N GLY A 93 -23.41 5.08 4.47
CA GLY A 93 -24.41 5.17 5.55
C GLY A 93 -23.81 5.30 6.94
N LEU A 94 -22.50 5.60 7.07
CA LEU A 94 -21.91 5.90 8.37
C LEU A 94 -22.12 7.37 8.75
N GLU A 95 -22.64 7.58 9.95
CA GLU A 95 -22.83 8.89 10.54
C GLU A 95 -22.00 9.02 11.82
N GLY A 96 -21.44 10.20 12.05
CA GLY A 96 -20.71 10.48 13.29
C GLY A 96 -19.72 11.64 13.16
N PRO A 97 -19.19 12.11 14.29
CA PRO A 97 -18.02 12.98 14.27
C PRO A 97 -16.82 12.17 13.79
N PHE A 98 -16.26 12.56 12.65
CA PHE A 98 -15.01 12.00 12.13
C PHE A 98 -13.86 12.89 12.55
N GLU A 99 -12.88 12.31 13.24
CA GLU A 99 -11.62 12.97 13.56
C GLU A 99 -10.65 12.77 12.40
N LYS A 100 -10.04 13.86 11.93
CA LYS A 100 -9.06 13.84 10.84
C LYS A 100 -7.66 13.80 11.42
N HIS A 101 -6.79 13.01 10.80
CA HIS A 101 -5.41 12.85 11.20
C HIS A 101 -4.49 13.20 10.04
N GLN A 102 -3.47 14.00 10.33
CA GLN A 102 -2.44 14.34 9.35
C GLN A 102 -1.27 13.39 9.53
N LEU A 103 -0.92 12.67 8.47
CA LEU A 103 0.25 11.79 8.50
C LEU A 103 1.54 12.64 8.42
N PRO A 104 2.64 12.22 9.09
CA PRO A 104 3.91 12.94 9.05
C PRO A 104 4.42 13.15 7.62
N GLU A 105 5.00 14.30 7.34
CA GLU A 105 5.65 14.58 6.05
C GLU A 105 6.72 13.51 5.74
N GLY A 106 6.68 12.93 4.53
CA GLY A 106 7.60 11.86 4.11
C GLY A 106 7.16 10.43 4.46
N ARG A 107 6.08 10.24 5.25
CA ARG A 107 5.40 8.94 5.43
C ARG A 107 4.30 8.71 4.38
N SER A 108 3.82 9.79 3.78
CA SER A 108 3.00 9.76 2.58
C SER A 108 3.87 9.24 1.43
N LEU A 109 3.64 8.02 1.00
CA LEU A 109 4.10 7.59 -0.32
C LEU A 109 3.57 8.61 -1.32
N GLN A 110 4.46 9.30 -2.04
CA GLN A 110 4.10 10.18 -3.15
C GLN A 110 3.09 9.42 -4.03
N ARG A 111 1.99 10.09 -4.40
CA ARG A 111 0.72 9.55 -4.97
C ARG A 111 0.83 8.49 -6.08
N GLY A 112 2.01 8.19 -6.62
CA GLY A 112 2.22 7.31 -7.78
C GLY A 112 2.84 5.92 -7.54
N HIS A 113 3.76 5.71 -6.58
CA HIS A 113 4.70 4.57 -6.73
C HIS A 113 4.39 3.30 -5.90
N ALA A 114 3.87 3.41 -4.68
CA ALA A 114 3.66 2.24 -3.81
C ALA A 114 2.25 1.65 -3.86
N ARG A 115 1.39 2.23 -4.72
CA ARG A 115 -0.05 2.03 -4.72
C ARG A 115 -0.51 0.69 -5.29
N TRP A 116 0.35 0.08 -6.08
CA TRP A 116 0.13 -1.14 -6.82
C TRP A 116 1.52 -1.65 -7.13
N ALA A 117 2.33 -2.08 -6.16
CA ALA A 117 3.67 -2.52 -6.49
C ALA A 117 3.98 -3.88 -5.91
N VAL A 118 4.52 -4.76 -6.75
CA VAL A 118 5.23 -5.95 -6.30
C VAL A 118 6.72 -5.64 -6.22
N TRP A 119 7.37 -6.25 -5.25
CA TRP A 119 8.79 -6.12 -5.01
C TRP A 119 9.49 -7.31 -5.64
N LEU A 120 10.17 -7.06 -6.75
CA LEU A 120 10.95 -8.08 -7.46
C LEU A 120 12.37 -8.06 -6.92
N PHE A 121 12.78 -9.18 -6.32
CA PHE A 121 14.16 -9.41 -5.95
C PHE A 121 14.86 -10.18 -7.07
N THR A 122 15.94 -9.63 -7.59
CA THR A 122 16.87 -10.30 -8.50
C THR A 122 18.17 -10.56 -7.76
N GLY A 123 18.48 -11.84 -7.52
CA GLY A 123 19.71 -12.25 -6.86
C GLY A 123 20.95 -11.79 -7.63
N GLN A 124 22.07 -11.66 -6.93
CA GLN A 124 23.35 -11.30 -7.54
C GLN A 124 23.69 -12.29 -8.66
N ASN A 125 23.99 -11.76 -9.84
CA ASN A 125 24.25 -12.51 -11.09
C ASN A 125 23.05 -13.30 -11.65
N ALA A 126 21.84 -13.14 -11.11
CA ALA A 126 20.64 -13.73 -11.67
C ALA A 126 20.18 -12.94 -12.90
N ALA A 127 19.82 -13.65 -13.97
CA ALA A 127 19.27 -13.05 -15.18
C ALA A 127 17.76 -12.71 -15.07
N MET A 128 17.07 -13.25 -14.06
CA MET A 128 15.64 -13.12 -13.85
C MET A 128 15.30 -12.92 -12.37
N ALA A 129 14.09 -12.43 -12.10
CA ALA A 129 13.58 -12.29 -10.74
C ALA A 129 13.64 -13.63 -10.00
N THR A 130 14.25 -13.61 -8.82
CA THR A 130 14.43 -14.75 -7.93
C THR A 130 13.25 -14.88 -6.97
N ALA A 131 12.67 -13.77 -6.54
CA ALA A 131 11.51 -13.75 -5.67
C ALA A 131 10.62 -12.53 -5.95
N VAL A 132 9.33 -12.66 -5.65
CA VAL A 132 8.33 -11.60 -5.78
C VAL A 132 7.61 -11.47 -4.45
N PHE A 133 7.51 -10.24 -3.94
CA PHE A 133 6.82 -9.96 -2.69
C PHE A 133 5.74 -8.91 -2.90
N SER A 134 4.61 -9.09 -2.22
CA SER A 134 3.58 -8.05 -2.15
C SER A 134 3.98 -6.85 -1.28
N ARG A 135 5.06 -6.98 -0.49
CA ARG A 135 5.52 -5.96 0.47
C ARG A 135 7.04 -5.95 0.55
N LYS A 136 7.66 -4.77 0.63
CA LYS A 136 9.11 -4.63 0.82
C LYS A 136 9.56 -5.29 2.12
N GLN A 137 8.80 -5.13 3.19
CA GLN A 137 9.15 -5.65 4.52
C GLN A 137 9.22 -7.18 4.54
N LEU A 138 8.40 -7.86 3.72
CA LEU A 138 8.51 -9.32 3.54
C LEU A 138 9.81 -9.68 2.82
N ALA A 139 10.18 -8.91 1.80
CA ALA A 139 11.45 -9.07 1.12
C ALA A 139 12.62 -8.83 2.08
N ASP A 140 12.57 -7.75 2.87
CA ASP A 140 13.58 -7.39 3.88
C ASP A 140 13.76 -8.50 4.91
N ALA A 141 12.67 -9.00 5.50
CA ALA A 141 12.73 -10.08 6.48
C ALA A 141 13.29 -11.38 5.88
N TRP A 142 12.89 -11.70 4.65
CA TRP A 142 13.42 -12.86 3.93
C TRP A 142 14.92 -12.70 3.62
N LEU A 143 15.35 -11.54 3.13
CA LEU A 143 16.74 -11.22 2.80
C LEU A 143 17.64 -11.23 4.03
N ALA A 144 17.18 -10.66 5.15
CA ALA A 144 17.91 -10.70 6.42
C ALA A 144 18.14 -12.14 6.90
N LYS A 145 17.14 -13.02 6.70
CA LYS A 145 17.22 -14.44 7.07
C LYS A 145 18.13 -15.23 6.13
N THR A 146 18.00 -15.06 4.82
CA THR A 146 18.74 -15.83 3.81
C THR A 146 20.16 -15.32 3.57
N ARG A 147 20.42 -14.06 3.93
CA ARG A 147 21.67 -13.34 3.66
C ARG A 147 22.01 -13.29 2.17
N TYR A 148 21.01 -13.27 1.30
CA TYR A 148 21.26 -13.14 -0.13
C TYR A 148 21.65 -11.72 -0.52
N SER A 149 22.47 -11.61 -1.57
CA SER A 149 22.86 -10.35 -2.19
C SER A 149 22.11 -10.19 -3.51
N GLY A 150 21.78 -8.95 -3.88
CA GLY A 150 21.04 -8.66 -5.11
C GLY A 150 20.34 -7.30 -5.09
N THR A 151 19.39 -7.12 -5.99
CA THR A 151 18.61 -5.88 -6.12
C THR A 151 17.14 -6.17 -5.87
N LEU A 152 16.50 -5.34 -5.05
CA LEU A 152 15.05 -5.32 -4.85
C LEU A 152 14.47 -4.10 -5.55
N ALA A 153 13.48 -4.30 -6.42
CA ALA A 153 12.89 -3.24 -7.24
C ALA A 153 11.36 -3.23 -7.12
N ALA A 154 10.75 -2.05 -7.04
CA ALA A 154 9.30 -1.88 -6.98
C ALA A 154 8.68 -1.79 -8.38
N TYR A 155 7.83 -2.75 -8.74
CA TYR A 155 7.18 -2.80 -10.05
C TYR A 155 5.68 -2.59 -9.94
N PRO A 156 5.07 -1.74 -10.77
CA PRO A 156 3.63 -1.58 -10.77
C PRO A 156 2.91 -2.91 -11.05
N LEU A 157 1.87 -3.19 -10.28
CA LEU A 157 0.96 -4.32 -10.37
C LEU A 157 -0.25 -3.90 -11.21
N ASP A 158 -0.71 -4.80 -12.09
CA ASP A 158 -1.83 -4.59 -13.01
C ASP A 158 -1.66 -3.40 -13.97
N ARG A 159 -0.44 -2.88 -14.10
CA ARG A 159 -0.14 -1.75 -14.98
C ARG A 159 1.26 -1.86 -15.59
N PRO A 160 1.42 -1.67 -16.92
CA PRO A 160 2.74 -1.61 -17.54
C PRO A 160 3.58 -0.44 -17.00
N LEU A 161 4.90 -0.64 -16.87
CA LEU A 161 5.83 0.40 -16.43
C LEU A 161 5.82 1.63 -17.33
N TYR A 162 5.73 1.42 -18.65
CA TYR A 162 5.62 2.50 -19.62
C TYR A 162 4.41 3.40 -19.32
N ASP A 163 3.24 2.80 -19.13
CA ASP A 163 2.00 3.53 -18.85
C ASP A 163 2.06 4.22 -17.48
N ALA A 164 2.71 3.60 -16.49
CA ALA A 164 2.91 4.18 -15.17
C ALA A 164 3.77 5.45 -15.25
N GLU A 165 4.98 5.35 -15.81
CA GLU A 165 5.92 6.48 -15.93
C GLU A 165 5.39 7.60 -16.84
N ARG A 166 4.64 7.25 -17.89
CA ARG A 166 3.94 8.24 -18.72
C ARG A 166 2.95 9.08 -17.91
N SER A 167 2.20 8.47 -17.01
CA SER A 167 1.27 9.21 -16.15
C SER A 167 1.94 10.05 -15.06
N PHE A 168 3.20 9.72 -14.72
CA PHE A 168 4.01 10.54 -13.81
C PHE A 168 4.71 11.70 -14.51
N GLY A 169 4.54 11.82 -15.83
CA GLY A 169 5.14 12.90 -16.62
C GLY A 169 6.64 12.72 -16.85
N VAL A 170 7.15 11.49 -16.82
CA VAL A 170 8.55 11.19 -17.17
C VAL A 170 8.81 11.67 -18.59
N GLN A 171 9.83 12.52 -18.73
CA GLN A 171 10.27 13.02 -20.03
C GLN A 171 11.12 11.97 -20.74
N HIS A 172 11.12 11.97 -22.08
CA HIS A 172 11.92 11.06 -22.93
C HIS A 172 11.47 9.60 -22.93
N LEU A 173 10.17 9.33 -22.73
CA LEU A 173 9.62 8.00 -22.99
C LEU A 173 9.63 7.68 -24.49
N PRO A 174 9.80 6.40 -24.86
CA PRO A 174 9.59 5.94 -26.23
C PRO A 174 8.24 6.36 -26.79
N ALA A 175 8.12 6.45 -28.11
CA ALA A 175 6.84 6.74 -28.76
C ALA A 175 5.82 5.63 -28.45
N GLU A 176 4.57 6.03 -28.18
CA GLU A 176 3.49 5.10 -27.91
C GLU A 176 3.28 4.12 -29.07
N GLY A 177 3.15 2.83 -28.76
CA GLY A 177 2.96 1.76 -29.75
C GLY A 177 4.23 1.32 -30.48
N SER A 178 5.40 1.91 -30.20
CA SER A 178 6.67 1.49 -30.80
C SER A 178 7.20 0.18 -30.20
N SER A 179 8.14 -0.47 -30.89
CA SER A 179 8.87 -1.65 -30.37
C SER A 179 9.59 -1.33 -29.06
N GLU A 180 10.13 -0.12 -28.94
CA GLU A 180 10.85 0.34 -27.77
C GLU A 180 9.91 0.55 -26.57
N ALA A 181 8.66 0.97 -26.78
CA ALA A 181 7.66 1.04 -25.72
C ALA A 181 7.31 -0.35 -25.17
N GLN A 182 7.28 -1.39 -26.01
CA GLN A 182 7.03 -2.77 -25.57
C GLN A 182 8.17 -3.35 -24.74
N GLN A 183 9.40 -2.86 -24.95
CA GLN A 183 10.61 -3.31 -24.25
C GLN A 183 10.96 -2.40 -23.06
N TYR A 184 10.10 -1.44 -22.73
CA TYR A 184 10.40 -0.45 -21.71
C TYR A 184 10.38 -1.05 -20.30
N VAL A 185 11.53 -0.98 -19.61
CA VAL A 185 11.75 -1.58 -18.27
C VAL A 185 11.78 -0.56 -17.12
N GLY A 186 11.34 0.67 -17.37
CA GLY A 186 11.24 1.72 -16.36
C GLY A 186 12.56 2.42 -16.04
N SER A 187 12.49 3.72 -15.78
CA SER A 187 13.61 4.58 -15.38
C SER A 187 13.49 5.08 -13.94
N MET A 188 12.28 5.11 -13.38
CA MET A 188 11.97 5.67 -12.06
C MET A 188 11.57 4.59 -11.03
N VAL A 189 11.90 3.33 -11.32
CA VAL A 189 11.61 2.21 -10.42
C VAL A 189 12.48 2.34 -9.17
N GLU A 190 11.82 2.46 -8.02
CA GLU A 190 12.45 2.45 -6.71
C GLU A 190 13.28 1.17 -6.55
N ARG A 191 14.57 1.33 -6.24
CA ARG A 191 15.54 0.23 -6.19
C ARG A 191 16.40 0.28 -4.93
N TYR A 192 16.68 -0.90 -4.41
CA TYR A 192 17.50 -1.13 -3.24
C TYR A 192 18.54 -2.21 -3.51
N VAL A 193 19.78 -1.98 -3.07
CA VAL A 193 20.86 -2.97 -3.16
C VAL A 193 21.03 -3.66 -1.82
N TYR A 194 21.13 -4.99 -1.84
CA TYR A 194 21.41 -5.81 -0.68
C TYR A 194 22.73 -6.55 -0.84
N VAL A 195 23.52 -6.56 0.23
CA VAL A 195 24.75 -7.35 0.35
C VAL A 195 24.64 -8.18 1.63
N ALA A 196 24.75 -9.50 1.49
CA ALA A 196 24.63 -10.45 2.61
C ALA A 196 23.34 -10.25 3.44
N GLY A 197 22.22 -9.90 2.79
CA GLY A 197 20.93 -9.64 3.43
C GLY A 197 20.75 -8.24 4.02
N MET A 198 21.78 -7.38 3.96
CA MET A 198 21.73 -6.01 4.47
C MET A 198 21.52 -5.02 3.33
N GLN A 199 20.57 -4.10 3.47
CA GLN A 199 20.39 -3.00 2.53
C GLN A 199 21.59 -2.04 2.64
N VAL A 200 22.27 -1.77 1.52
CA VAL A 200 23.48 -0.93 1.49
C VAL A 200 23.33 0.35 0.66
N SER A 201 22.33 0.44 -0.22
CA SER A 201 21.99 1.68 -0.93
C SER A 201 20.52 1.74 -1.34
N LYS A 202 20.04 2.97 -1.54
CA LYS A 202 18.76 3.31 -2.18
C LYS A 202 19.04 4.17 -3.42
N SER A 203 18.29 3.98 -4.49
CA SER A 203 18.48 4.68 -5.78
C SER A 203 18.46 6.22 -5.74
N ASP A 204 17.98 6.83 -4.65
CA ASP A 204 17.95 8.29 -4.51
C ASP A 204 19.34 8.90 -4.23
N ASP A 205 20.35 8.09 -3.87
CA ASP A 205 21.70 8.57 -3.54
C ASP A 205 22.61 8.76 -4.77
N GLU A 206 22.16 8.40 -5.98
CA GLU A 206 22.97 8.51 -7.22
C GLU A 206 22.84 9.88 -7.94
N HIS A 207 22.05 10.81 -7.40
CA HIS A 207 21.85 12.15 -7.98
C HIS A 207 22.25 13.32 -7.03
N ARG A 208 23.18 13.09 -6.10
CA ARG A 208 23.82 14.16 -5.31
C ARG A 208 25.25 14.43 -5.73
#